data_AF-A0A355AAW7-F1
#
_entry.id   AF-A0A355AAW7-F1
#
_cell.length_a   1.000
_cell.length_b   1.000
_cell.length_c   1.000
_cell.angle_alpha   90.00
_cell.angle_beta   90.00
_cell.angle_gamma   90.00
#
_symmetry.space_group_name_H-M   'P 1'
#
loop_
_entity.id
_entity.type
_entity.pdbx_description
1 polymer ?
#
loop_
_entity_poly.entity_id
_entity_poly.type
_entity_poly.pdbx_seq_one_letter_code
_entity_poly.pdbx_strand_id
1 'polypeptide(L)'
;MKGILGSLEIIEGKDVFMKAYKINCELAGIDLETGFGFWETVKNPPKKDGWYLVTLNGEIAGEDNDFVGMCGYENGKWDEGDCVIAWMPLPEPARRE
;
A
#
# COMPACT_ATOMS: atom_id res chain seq x y z
N MET A 1 15.71 3.62 7.43
CA MET A 1 16.19 4.15 6.13
C MET A 1 17.58 4.76 6.33
N LYS A 2 18.65 4.08 5.89
CA LYS A 2 20.05 4.60 5.89
C LYS A 2 20.69 4.25 4.54
N GLY A 3 20.09 4.73 3.46
CA GLY A 3 20.53 4.49 2.07
C GLY A 3 20.90 5.78 1.35
N ILE A 4 21.24 5.69 0.06
CA ILE A 4 21.67 6.83 -0.80
C ILE A 4 20.73 8.04 -0.69
N LEU A 5 19.41 7.80 -0.64
CA LEU A 5 18.42 8.88 -0.49
C LEU A 5 18.59 9.64 0.83
N GLY A 6 18.80 8.96 1.95
CA GLY A 6 19.02 9.63 3.24
C GLY A 6 20.34 10.43 3.28
N SER A 7 21.38 9.97 2.59
CA SER A 7 22.63 10.73 2.46
C SER A 7 22.45 12.01 1.64
N LEU A 8 21.61 11.98 0.59
CA LEU A 8 21.32 13.15 -0.24
C LEU A 8 20.58 14.25 0.55
N GLU A 9 19.66 13.89 1.44
CA GLU A 9 18.99 14.87 2.31
C GLU A 9 19.99 15.61 3.20
N ILE A 10 20.96 14.87 3.76
CA ILE A 10 21.97 15.41 4.68
C ILE A 10 23.02 16.26 3.95
N ILE A 11 23.46 15.83 2.77
CA ILE A 11 24.61 16.44 2.06
C ILE A 11 24.17 17.56 1.11
N GLU A 12 23.11 17.32 0.34
CA GLU A 12 22.67 18.20 -0.76
C GLU A 12 21.39 18.98 -0.42
N GLY A 13 20.74 18.64 0.69
CA GLY A 13 19.56 19.32 1.20
C GLY A 13 18.23 18.78 0.69
N LYS A 14 17.15 19.30 1.28
CA LYS A 14 15.77 18.78 1.14
C LYS A 14 15.25 18.81 -0.30
N ASP A 15 15.57 19.85 -1.08
CA ASP A 15 15.04 19.98 -2.44
C ASP A 15 15.63 18.93 -3.40
N VAL A 16 16.94 18.68 -3.27
CA VAL A 16 17.64 17.64 -4.04
C VAL A 16 17.15 16.27 -3.64
N PHE A 17 16.97 16.03 -2.33
CA PHE A 17 16.35 14.82 -1.81
C PHE A 17 14.96 14.58 -2.40
N MET A 18 14.05 15.57 -2.34
CA MET A 18 12.69 15.42 -2.82
C MET A 18 12.64 15.12 -4.32
N LYS A 19 13.55 15.70 -5.11
CA LYS A 19 13.67 15.39 -6.54
C LYS A 19 14.14 13.95 -6.78
N ALA A 20 15.19 13.51 -6.07
CA ALA A 20 15.71 12.15 -6.18
C ALA A 20 14.67 11.11 -5.72
N TYR A 21 13.92 11.43 -4.65
CA TYR A 21 12.84 10.61 -4.13
C TYR A 21 11.71 10.42 -5.14
N LYS A 22 11.25 11.52 -5.78
CA LYS A 22 10.24 11.45 -6.86
C LYS A 22 10.69 10.55 -8.02
N ILE A 23 11.91 10.72 -8.51
CA ILE A 23 12.47 9.90 -9.59
C ILE A 23 12.54 8.42 -9.16
N ASN A 24 12.97 8.14 -7.93
CA ASN A 24 13.01 6.77 -7.41
C ASN A 24 11.62 6.14 -7.36
N CYS A 25 10.60 6.90 -6.94
CA CYS A 25 9.21 6.45 -6.94
C CYS A 25 8.72 6.18 -8.37
N GLU A 26 8.95 7.09 -9.32
CA GLU A 26 8.59 6.88 -10.73
C GLU A 26 9.24 5.62 -11.32
N LEU A 27 10.54 5.41 -11.08
CA LEU A 27 11.27 4.21 -11.54
C LEU A 27 10.76 2.92 -10.89
N ALA A 28 10.23 3.02 -9.67
CA ALA A 28 9.62 1.90 -8.96
C ALA A 28 8.13 1.71 -9.29
N GLY A 29 7.54 2.55 -10.15
CA GLY A 29 6.10 2.52 -10.46
C GLY A 29 5.20 3.02 -9.34
N ILE A 30 5.74 3.80 -8.39
CA ILE A 30 5.02 4.34 -7.23
C ILE A 30 4.43 5.71 -7.59
N ASP A 31 3.11 5.80 -7.56
CA ASP A 31 2.37 7.05 -7.73
C ASP A 31 2.27 7.81 -6.38
N LEU A 32 2.80 9.03 -6.35
CA LEU A 32 2.83 9.88 -5.17
C LEU A 32 1.52 10.65 -4.95
N GLU A 33 0.69 10.85 -5.99
CA GLU A 33 -0.59 11.56 -5.88
C GLU A 33 -1.67 10.70 -5.22
N THR A 34 -1.62 9.39 -5.45
CA THR A 34 -2.48 8.41 -4.76
C THR A 34 -2.00 8.07 -3.35
N GLY A 35 -0.90 8.69 -2.90
CA GLY A 35 -0.31 8.40 -1.60
C GLY A 35 0.37 7.05 -1.58
N PHE A 36 1.24 6.79 -2.58
CA PHE A 36 2.22 5.71 -2.67
C PHE A 36 1.90 4.48 -3.57
N GLY A 37 0.94 4.50 -4.50
CA GLY A 37 0.88 3.51 -5.61
C GLY A 37 0.95 2.01 -5.27
N PHE A 38 0.77 1.59 -4.01
CA PHE A 38 0.94 0.20 -3.57
C PHE A 38 -0.31 -0.66 -3.73
N TRP A 39 -1.43 -0.04 -4.07
CA TRP A 39 -2.73 -0.67 -4.13
C TRP A 39 -2.94 -1.34 -5.48
N GLU A 40 -3.02 -2.67 -5.46
CA GLU A 40 -3.42 -3.50 -6.59
C GLU A 40 -4.94 -3.66 -6.57
N THR A 41 -5.60 -3.53 -7.71
CA THR A 41 -7.05 -3.81 -7.79
C THR A 41 -7.31 -5.31 -7.66
N VAL A 42 -8.50 -5.72 -7.25
CA VAL A 42 -8.88 -7.15 -7.18
C VAL A 42 -8.78 -7.91 -8.51
N LYS A 43 -8.69 -7.21 -9.66
CA LYS A 43 -8.41 -7.81 -10.97
C LYS A 43 -7.02 -8.47 -11.03
N ASN A 44 -6.10 -8.05 -10.18
CA ASN A 44 -4.77 -8.62 -10.00
C ASN A 44 -4.64 -9.10 -8.55
N PRO A 45 -5.22 -10.26 -8.19
CA PRO A 45 -5.30 -10.68 -6.80
C PRO A 45 -3.95 -11.15 -6.25
N PRO A 46 -3.81 -11.28 -4.92
CA PRO A 46 -2.58 -11.75 -4.32
C PRO A 46 -2.19 -13.15 -4.82
N LYS A 47 -0.88 -13.37 -4.94
CA LYS A 47 -0.31 -14.66 -5.37
C LYS A 47 -0.12 -15.65 -4.22
N LYS A 48 -0.34 -15.23 -2.98
CA LYS A 48 -0.10 -16.01 -1.77
C LYS A 48 -1.27 -15.84 -0.81
N ASP A 49 -1.57 -16.91 -0.09
CA ASP A 49 -2.52 -16.82 1.01
C ASP A 49 -1.93 -15.96 2.14
N GLY A 50 -2.78 -15.22 2.84
CA GLY A 50 -2.36 -14.38 3.97
C GLY A 50 -3.26 -13.17 4.21
N TRP A 51 -2.78 -12.27 5.06
CA TRP A 51 -3.46 -11.03 5.43
C TRP A 51 -2.92 -9.85 4.63
N TYR A 52 -3.84 -9.01 4.16
CA TYR A 52 -3.54 -7.84 3.34
C TYR A 52 -4.26 -6.61 3.89
N LEU A 53 -3.69 -5.44 3.64
CA LEU A 53 -4.42 -4.19 3.79
C LEU A 53 -5.34 -4.05 2.58
N VAL A 54 -6.61 -3.71 2.79
CA VAL A 54 -7.64 -3.63 1.74
C VAL A 54 -8.43 -2.33 1.83
N THR A 55 -8.93 -1.83 0.70
CA THR A 55 -10.07 -0.92 0.67
C THR A 55 -11.35 -1.74 0.49
N LEU A 56 -12.36 -1.45 1.29
CA LEU A 56 -13.62 -2.17 1.34
C LEU A 56 -14.77 -1.22 1.02
N ASN A 57 -15.69 -1.68 0.16
CA ASN A 57 -17.01 -1.11 -0.01
C ASN A 57 -17.99 -1.93 0.84
N GLY A 58 -18.27 -1.45 2.04
CA GLY A 58 -19.16 -2.11 2.98
C GLY A 58 -19.62 -1.14 4.06
N GLU A 59 -20.64 -1.54 4.82
CA GLU A 59 -21.13 -0.71 5.92
C GLU A 59 -20.33 -1.03 7.19
N ILE A 60 -19.69 -0.02 7.78
CA ILE A 60 -19.17 -0.10 9.15
C ILE A 60 -19.98 0.81 10.05
N ALA A 61 -20.72 0.21 10.99
CA ALA A 61 -21.45 0.93 12.04
C ALA A 61 -22.37 2.06 11.52
N GLY A 62 -23.03 1.85 10.38
CA GLY A 62 -23.89 2.85 9.73
C GLY A 62 -23.17 3.86 8.84
N GLU A 63 -21.86 3.70 8.61
CA GLU A 63 -21.09 4.47 7.65
C GLU A 63 -21.06 3.74 6.31
N ASP A 64 -21.61 4.37 5.26
CA ASP A 64 -21.68 3.82 3.90
C ASP A 64 -20.46 4.17 3.02
N ASN A 65 -19.48 4.88 3.57
CA ASN A 65 -18.29 5.29 2.84
C ASN A 65 -17.26 4.16 2.79
N ASP A 66 -16.53 4.08 1.67
CA ASP A 66 -15.39 3.16 1.54
C ASP A 66 -14.36 3.40 2.65
N PHE A 67 -13.81 2.33 3.20
CA PHE A 67 -12.85 2.39 4.30
C PHE A 67 -11.67 1.44 4.07
N VAL A 68 -10.58 1.68 4.79
CA VAL A 68 -9.40 0.81 4.81
C VAL A 68 -9.50 -0.17 5.97
N GLY A 69 -9.26 -1.45 5.69
CA GLY A 69 -9.26 -2.52 6.68
C GLY A 69 -8.19 -3.57 6.38
N MET A 70 -8.24 -4.67 7.13
CA MET A 70 -7.41 -5.84 6.89
C MET A 70 -8.33 -7.00 6.50
N CYS A 71 -7.98 -7.76 5.46
CA CYS A 71 -8.76 -8.90 4.98
C CYS A 71 -7.84 -10.07 4.65
N GLY A 72 -8.29 -11.29 4.98
CA GLY A 72 -7.64 -12.52 4.59
C GLY A 72 -7.93 -12.85 3.12
N TYR A 73 -6.94 -13.47 2.48
CA TYR A 73 -7.07 -14.07 1.17
C TYR A 73 -6.58 -15.51 1.24
N GLU A 74 -7.45 -16.47 0.95
CA GLU A 74 -7.15 -17.90 1.01
C GLU A 74 -7.75 -18.65 -0.19
N ASN A 75 -6.99 -19.58 -0.78
CA ASN A 75 -7.45 -20.44 -1.87
C ASN A 75 -8.05 -19.66 -3.06
N GLY A 76 -7.51 -18.47 -3.34
CA GLY A 76 -7.96 -17.64 -4.45
C GLY A 76 -9.17 -16.74 -4.15
N LYS A 77 -9.54 -16.54 -2.88
CA LYS A 77 -10.74 -15.79 -2.47
C LYS A 77 -10.46 -14.88 -1.29
N TRP A 78 -11.13 -13.72 -1.25
CA TRP A 78 -11.18 -12.83 -0.10
C TRP A 78 -12.23 -13.29 0.92
N ASP A 79 -11.94 -13.15 2.21
CA ASP A 79 -12.90 -13.47 3.29
C ASP A 79 -14.17 -12.61 3.19
N GLU A 80 -14.00 -11.33 2.86
CA GLU A 80 -15.09 -10.36 2.67
C GLU A 80 -15.64 -10.35 1.23
N GLY A 81 -15.40 -11.42 0.45
CA GLY A 81 -15.98 -11.62 -0.87
C GLY A 81 -15.75 -10.46 -1.85
N ASP A 82 -16.85 -9.96 -2.44
CA ASP A 82 -16.83 -8.90 -3.45
C ASP A 82 -16.73 -7.48 -2.86
N CYS A 83 -16.67 -7.34 -1.53
CA CYS A 83 -16.55 -6.04 -0.86
C CYS A 83 -15.15 -5.43 -1.02
N VAL A 84 -14.13 -6.24 -1.33
CA VAL A 84 -12.75 -5.76 -1.52
C VAL A 84 -12.60 -5.06 -2.88
N ILE A 85 -12.11 -3.82 -2.87
CA ILE A 85 -11.89 -3.02 -4.08
C ILE A 85 -10.43 -3.10 -4.54
N ALA A 86 -9.50 -2.85 -3.61
CA ALA A 86 -8.06 -2.88 -3.85
C ALA A 86 -7.32 -3.39 -2.61
N TRP A 87 -6.08 -3.85 -2.79
CA TRP A 87 -5.28 -4.46 -1.75
C TRP A 87 -3.79 -4.10 -1.86
N MET A 88 -3.07 -4.21 -0.76
CA MET A 88 -1.60 -4.19 -0.75
C MET A 88 -1.05 -5.13 0.33
N PRO A 89 0.21 -5.60 0.23
CA PRO A 89 0.86 -6.31 1.32
C PRO A 89 0.84 -5.48 2.61
N LEU A 90 0.73 -6.15 3.76
CA LEU A 90 0.92 -5.48 5.04
C LEU A 90 2.32 -4.84 5.10
N PRO A 91 2.46 -3.63 5.69
CA PRO A 91 3.74 -2.96 5.82
C PRO A 91 4.66 -3.71 6.77
N GLU A 92 5.93 -3.92 6.42
CA GLU A 92 6.92 -4.56 7.30
C GLU A 92 7.62 -3.55 8.21
N PRO A 93 7.76 -3.81 9.54
CA PRO A 93 7.21 -4.95 10.27
C PRO A 93 5.75 -4.73 10.65
N ALA A 94 4.86 -5.58 10.16
CA ALA A 94 3.49 -5.67 10.63
C ALA A 94 3.56 -6.46 11.93
N ARG A 95 3.93 -5.81 13.04
CA ARG A 95 4.28 -6.48 14.31
C ARG A 95 3.35 -7.68 14.59
N ARG A 96 3.96 -8.87 14.63
CA ARG A 96 3.49 -9.97 15.48
C ARG A 96 4.10 -9.73 16.86
N GLU A 97 3.39 -9.03 17.73
CA GLU A 97 3.57 -9.16 19.18
C GLU A 97 2.51 -10.13 19.70
#